data_AF-F3GP10-F1
#
_entry.id   AF-F3GP10-F1
#
_cell.length_a   1.000
_cell.length_b   1.000
_cell.length_c   1.000
_cell.angle_alpha   90.00
_cell.angle_beta   90.00
_cell.angle_gamma   90.00
#
_symmetry.space_group_name_H-M   'P 1'
#
loop_
_entity.id
_entity.type
_entity.pdbx_description
1 polymer ?
#
loop_
_entity_poly.entity_id
_entity_poly.type
_entity_poly.pdbx_seq_one_letter_code
_entity_poly.pdbx_strand_id
1 'polypeptide(L)' 'DKIVVLNGGQVEQVGSPRELYERPASLFVAGFLGSPRMNFLPVSLQAPGRSSLIDIPALGMKSLPFDSSNLKADE' A
#
# COMPACT_ATOMS: atom_id res chain seq x y z
N ASP A 1 -13.96 -20.24 2.46
CA ASP A 1 -14.64 -19.36 1.48
C ASP A 1 -13.67 -18.39 0.84
N LYS A 2 -13.93 -18.01 -0.41
CA LYS A 2 -13.14 -17.02 -1.16
C LYS A 2 -14.06 -15.94 -1.73
N ILE A 3 -13.52 -14.74 -1.85
CA ILE A 3 -14.15 -13.57 -2.48
C ILE A 3 -13.38 -13.29 -3.77
N VAL A 4 -14.11 -12.93 -4.81
CA VAL A 4 -13.57 -12.45 -6.09
C VAL A 4 -13.80 -10.95 -6.17
N VAL A 5 -12.74 -10.16 -6.28
CA VAL A 5 -12.80 -8.72 -6.49
C VAL A 5 -12.69 -8.41 -7.97
N LEU A 6 -13.64 -7.64 -8.49
CA LEU A 6 -13.73 -7.26 -9.89
C LEU A 6 -13.56 -5.74 -10.04
N ASN A 7 -12.82 -5.31 -11.06
CA ASN A 7 -12.68 -3.92 -11.46
C ASN A 7 -12.86 -3.81 -12.98
N GLY A 8 -13.85 -3.03 -13.43
CA GLY A 8 -14.13 -2.87 -14.86
C GLY A 8 -14.43 -4.18 -15.61
N GLY A 9 -14.96 -5.20 -14.92
CA GLY A 9 -15.22 -6.52 -15.50
C GLY A 9 -14.01 -7.46 -15.56
N GLN A 10 -12.84 -7.05 -15.06
CA GLN A 10 -11.65 -7.89 -14.92
C GLN A 10 -11.45 -8.31 -13.46
N VAL A 11 -10.89 -9.51 -13.26
CA VAL A 11 -10.54 -10.01 -11.93
C VAL A 11 -9.28 -9.31 -11.43
N GLU A 12 -9.40 -8.56 -10.34
CA GLU A 12 -8.27 -7.93 -9.66
C GLU A 12 -7.58 -8.90 -8.70
N GLN A 13 -8.36 -9.60 -7.87
CA GLN A 13 -7.84 -10.54 -6.89
C GLN A 13 -8.91 -11.54 -6.43
N VAL A 14 -8.49 -12.77 -6.14
CA VAL A 14 -9.32 -13.80 -5.54
C VAL A 14 -8.64 -14.33 -4.29
N GLY A 15 -9.33 -14.31 -3.15
CA GLY A 15 -8.72 -14.69 -1.88
C GLY A 15 -9.71 -14.77 -0.73
N SER A 16 -9.25 -15.16 0.45
CA SER A 16 -10.07 -15.05 1.67
C SER A 16 -10.29 -13.57 2.04
N PRO A 17 -11.34 -13.21 2.81
CA PRO A 17 -11.54 -11.82 3.25
C PRO A 17 -10.29 -11.23 3.93
N ARG A 18 -9.61 -12.05 4.73
CA ARG A 18 -8.38 -11.68 5.43
C ARG A 18 -7.22 -11.43 4.46
N GLU A 19 -7.01 -12.33 3.51
CA GLU A 19 -5.95 -12.20 2.50
C GLU A 19 -6.12 -10.94 1.66
N LEU A 20 -7.35 -10.65 1.22
CA LEU A 20 -7.62 -9.45 0.43
C LEU A 20 -7.40 -8.15 1.22
N TYR A 21 -7.59 -8.17 2.55
CA TYR A 21 -7.34 -7.02 3.42
C TYR A 21 -5.85 -6.87 3.79
N GLU A 22 -5.18 -7.96 4.16
CA GLU A 22 -3.78 -7.94 4.61
C GLU A 22 -2.77 -7.85 3.46
N ARG A 23 -3.12 -8.36 2.28
CA ARG A 23 -2.26 -8.42 1.09
C ARG A 23 -3.03 -8.05 -0.19
N PRO A 24 -3.54 -6.82 -0.30
CA PRO A 24 -4.22 -6.37 -1.49
C PRO A 24 -3.25 -6.34 -2.69
N ALA A 25 -3.67 -6.88 -3.82
CA ALA A 25 -2.88 -6.93 -5.05
C ALA A 25 -2.82 -5.58 -5.79
N SER A 26 -3.75 -4.67 -5.49
CA SER A 26 -3.80 -3.33 -6.06
C SER A 26 -4.39 -2.31 -5.07
N LEU A 27 -4.15 -1.02 -5.31
CA LEU A 27 -4.74 0.07 -4.53
C LEU A 27 -6.28 0.04 -4.58
N PHE A 28 -6.85 -0.44 -5.68
CA PHE A 28 -8.29 -0.64 -5.81
C PHE A 28 -8.78 -1.65 -4.78
N VAL A 29 -8.16 -2.84 -4.70
CA VAL A 29 -8.54 -3.86 -3.72
C VAL A 29 -8.35 -3.35 -2.29
N ALA A 30 -7.23 -2.67 -2.02
CA ALA A 30 -6.92 -2.07 -0.72
C ALA A 30 -7.98 -1.04 -0.27
N GLY A 31 -8.48 -0.21 -1.20
CA GLY A 31 -9.48 0.81 -0.93
C GLY A 31 -10.93 0.32 -0.95
N PHE A 32 -11.19 -0.82 -1.60
CA PHE A 32 -12.51 -1.43 -1.73
C PHE A 32 -12.93 -2.18 -0.46
N LEU A 33 -11.98 -2.77 0.26
CA LEU A 33 -12.24 -3.58 1.44
C LEU A 33 -12.15 -2.77 2.74
N GLY A 34 -13.15 -2.96 3.60
CA GLY A 34 -13.26 -2.29 4.89
C GLY A 34 -14.18 -1.07 4.87
N SER A 35 -14.89 -0.85 5.98
CA SER A 35 -15.68 0.34 6.24
C SER A 35 -15.38 0.81 7.67
N PRO A 36 -14.71 1.96 7.87
CA PRO A 36 -14.26 2.93 6.87
C PRO A 36 -13.17 2.39 5.91
N ARG A 37 -13.00 3.03 4.74
CA ARG A 37 -11.98 2.65 3.76
C ARG A 37 -10.57 2.86 4.30
N MET A 38 -9.61 2.14 3.72
CA MET A 38 -8.18 2.31 4.01
C MET A 38 -7.71 3.73 3.69
N ASN A 39 -6.88 4.29 4.56
CA ASN A 39 -6.24 5.59 4.33
C ASN A 39 -5.04 5.42 3.39
N PHE A 40 -4.96 6.25 2.35
CA PHE A 40 -3.78 6.38 1.50
C PHE A 40 -3.11 7.73 1.76
N LEU A 41 -1.82 7.71 2.05
CA LEU A 41 -1.02 8.90 2.29
C LEU A 41 0.03 9.01 1.20
N PRO A 42 0.12 10.13 0.47
CA PRO A 42 1.24 10.36 -0.42
C PRO A 42 2.51 10.49 0.42
N VAL A 43 3.58 9.83 -0.01
CA VAL A 43 4.89 9.86 0.63
C VAL A 43 5.96 10.01 -0.44
N SER A 44 7.03 10.73 -0.12
CA SER A 44 8.20 10.84 -1.00
C SER A 44 9.41 10.22 -0.31
N LEU A 45 10.06 9.28 -0.99
CA LEU A 45 11.28 8.63 -0.48
C LEU A 45 12.50 9.52 -0.77
N GLN A 46 13.11 10.07 0.29
CA GLN A 46 14.24 11.00 0.15
C GLN A 46 15.58 10.28 -0.06
N ALA A 47 15.78 9.14 0.62
CA ALA A 47 17.01 8.36 0.50
C ALA A 47 16.75 6.86 0.72
N PRO A 48 16.97 6.00 -0.30
CA PRO A 48 16.84 4.55 -0.16
C PRO A 48 18.03 3.98 0.61
N GLY A 49 17.77 2.95 1.42
CA GLY A 49 18.79 2.30 2.24
C GLY A 49 18.23 1.61 3.48
N ARG A 50 19.16 1.20 4.35
CA ARG A 50 18.86 0.46 5.58
C ARG A 50 18.17 1.30 6.66
N SER A 51 18.35 2.62 6.58
CA SER A 51 17.60 3.61 7.36
C SER A 51 17.17 4.71 6.41
N SER A 52 15.95 4.59 5.92
CA SER A 52 15.40 5.51 4.94
C SER A 52 14.48 6.52 5.55
N LEU A 53 14.63 7.76 5.10
CA LEU A 53 13.76 8.86 5.46
C LEU A 53 12.72 9.03 4.36
N ILE A 54 11.46 9.05 4.79
CA ILE A 54 10.31 9.41 3.96
C ILE A 54 9.77 10.75 4.44
N ASP A 55 9.36 11.59 3.51
CA ASP A 55 8.56 12.77 3.81
C ASP A 55 7.08 12.46 3.59
N ILE A 56 6.27 12.76 4.60
CA ILE A 56 4.83 12.62 4.55
C ILE A 56 4.26 14.03 4.74
N PRO A 57 3.67 14.68 3.72
CA PRO A 57 3.23 16.08 3.81
C PRO A 57 2.34 16.38 5.02
N ALA A 58 1.54 15.40 5.46
CA ALA A 58 0.64 15.52 6.60
C ALA A 58 1.27 15.18 7.97
N LEU A 59 2.41 14.48 8.01
CA LEU A 59 3.01 13.94 9.25
C LEU A 59 4.49 14.32 9.45
N GLY A 60 5.08 15.04 8.49
CA GLY A 60 6.49 15.37 8.43
C GLY A 60 7.39 14.17 8.13
N MET A 61 8.69 14.35 8.35
CA MET A 61 9.68 13.31 8.08
C MET A 61 9.59 12.14 9.06
N LYS A 62 9.62 10.92 8.52
CA LYS A 62 9.62 9.67 9.29
C LYS A 62 10.67 8.69 8.76
N SER A 63 11.16 7.83 9.64
CA SER A 63 11.99 6.70 9.24
C SER A 63 11.14 5.47 8.92
N LEU A 64 11.50 4.75 7.87
CA LEU A 64 10.90 3.45 7.59
C LEU A 64 11.42 2.40 8.57
N PRO A 65 10.56 1.52 9.13
CA PRO A 65 10.98 0.46 10.05
C PRO A 65 11.55 -0.78 9.33
N PHE A 66 11.81 -0.69 8.02
CA PHE A 66 12.33 -1.78 7.19
C PHE A 66 13.30 -1.24 6.14
N ASP A 67 14.10 -2.14 5.56
CA ASP A 67 15.08 -1.83 4.52
C ASP A 67 14.38 -1.49 3.20
N SER A 68 14.66 -0.30 2.68
CA SER A 68 14.07 0.20 1.44
C SER A 68 15.05 0.20 0.26
N SER A 69 16.17 -0.50 0.35
CA SER A 69 17.20 -0.51 -0.71
C SER A 69 16.68 -0.96 -2.08
N ASN A 70 15.59 -1.72 -2.12
CA ASN A 70 14.92 -2.15 -3.35
C ASN A 70 13.84 -1.18 -3.85
N LEU A 71 13.55 -0.10 -3.11
CA LEU A 71 12.62 0.94 -3.53
C LEU A 71 13.40 2.02 -4.29
N LYS A 72 12.82 2.48 -5.40
CA LYS A 72 13.34 3.66 -6.09
C LYS A 72 12.94 4.90 -5.30
N ALA A 73 13.88 5.82 -5.12
CA ALA A 73 13.54 7.17 -4.69
C ALA A 73 12.65 7.81 -5.76
N ASP A 74 11.67 8.57 -5.31
CA ASP A 74 10.93 9.45 -6.22
C ASP A 74 11.89 10.59 -6.60
N GLU A 75 12.13 10.76 -7.90
CA GLU A 75 12.98 11.84 -8.45
C GLU A 75 12.31 13.22 -8.29
#